data_AF-A0AA50H9Y9-F1
#
_entry.id   AF-A0AA50H9Y9-F1
#
_cell.length_a   1.000
_cell.length_b   1.000
_cell.length_c   1.000
_cell.angle_alpha   90.00
_cell.angle_beta   90.00
_cell.angle_gamma   90.00
#
_symmetry.space_group_name_H-M   'P 1'
#
loop_
_entity.id
_entity.type
_entity.pdbx_description
1 polymer ?
#
loop_
_entity_poly.entity_id
_entity_poly.type
_entity_poly.pdbx_seq_one_letter_code
_entity_poly.pdbx_strand_id
1 'polypeptide(L)'
;MPAPEELPKGRAVVVGPPQRPKWVTFQCPSGCGTPLLLSLNPERRPRWSIDRDWLGRPSIHPSVRRMDGCRCHFWMRGGRVEWCKDSGGIFPEN
;
A
#
# COMPACT_ATOMS: atom_id res chain seq x y z
N MET A 1 -7.07 -1.79 -14.52
CA MET A 1 -6.11 -1.81 -13.40
C MET A 1 -4.85 -2.46 -13.94
N PRO A 2 -3.64 -2.00 -13.56
CA PRO A 2 -2.42 -2.68 -14.02
C PRO A 2 -2.46 -4.14 -13.56
N ALA A 3 -2.01 -5.05 -14.42
CA ALA A 3 -1.89 -6.45 -14.06
C ALA A 3 -0.85 -6.60 -12.92
N PRO A 4 -1.01 -7.57 -12.00
CA PRO A 4 -0.06 -7.76 -10.89
C PRO A 4 1.40 -7.88 -11.32
N GLU A 5 1.65 -8.46 -12.49
CA GLU A 5 2.96 -8.63 -13.14
C GLU A 5 3.57 -7.31 -13.66
N GLU A 6 2.75 -6.28 -13.86
CA GLU A 6 3.19 -4.95 -14.30
C GLU A 6 3.57 -4.05 -13.11
N LEU A 7 3.36 -4.50 -11.86
CA LEU A 7 3.70 -3.72 -10.68
C LEU A 7 5.19 -3.85 -10.36
N PRO A 8 5.99 -2.77 -10.51
CA PRO A 8 7.41 -2.84 -10.21
C PRO A 8 7.62 -3.09 -8.71
N LYS A 9 8.56 -3.98 -8.37
CA LYS A 9 8.98 -4.16 -6.97
C LYS A 9 9.46 -2.83 -6.39
N GLY A 10 9.06 -2.55 -5.15
CA GLY A 10 9.44 -1.31 -4.46
C GLY A 10 8.78 -0.03 -5.00
N ARG A 11 7.76 -0.12 -5.87
CA ARG A 11 7.03 1.05 -6.36
C ARG A 11 5.53 0.96 -6.04
N ALA A 12 4.97 2.11 -5.71
CA ALA A 12 3.53 2.31 -5.61
C ALA A 12 3.01 3.07 -6.83
N VAL A 13 1.92 2.56 -7.42
CA VAL A 13 1.29 3.12 -8.61
C VAL A 13 -0.05 3.72 -8.20
N VAL A 14 -0.22 5.02 -8.43
CA VAL A 14 -1.52 5.68 -8.28
C VAL A 14 -2.26 5.58 -9.60
N VAL A 15 -3.49 5.09 -9.54
CA VAL A 15 -4.35 4.84 -10.68
C VAL A 15 -5.52 5.81 -10.64
N GLY A 16 -5.70 6.56 -11.73
CA GLY A 16 -6.74 7.56 -11.88
C GLY A 16 -6.18 8.89 -12.37
N PRO A 17 -7.06 9.86 -12.68
CA PRO A 17 -6.63 11.19 -13.07
C PRO A 17 -5.89 11.89 -11.91
N PRO A 18 -4.89 12.76 -12.18
CA PRO A 18 -4.11 13.43 -11.15
C PRO A 18 -4.95 14.18 -10.12
N GLN A 19 -6.06 14.78 -10.55
CA GLN A 19 -6.95 15.57 -9.69
C GLN A 19 -7.93 14.71 -8.88
N ARG A 20 -8.15 13.45 -9.28
CA ARG A 20 -9.09 12.53 -8.61
C ARG A 20 -8.54 11.10 -8.64
N PRO A 21 -7.48 10.82 -7.86
CA PRO A 21 -6.90 9.49 -7.80
C PRO A 21 -7.93 8.51 -7.25
N LYS A 22 -8.00 7.31 -7.85
CA LYS A 22 -9.02 6.31 -7.50
C LYS A 22 -8.45 5.26 -6.55
N TRP A 23 -7.27 4.75 -6.87
CA TRP A 23 -6.61 3.69 -6.11
C TRP A 23 -5.11 3.92 -6.07
N VAL A 24 -4.45 3.38 -5.04
CA VAL A 24 -3.03 3.11 -5.07
C VAL A 24 -2.82 1.59 -5.02
N THR A 25 -1.90 1.09 -5.83
CA THR A 25 -1.56 -0.33 -5.89
C THR A 25 -0.06 -0.56 -5.83
N PHE A 26 0.36 -1.59 -5.10
CA PHE A 26 1.75 -2.00 -4.93
C PHE A 26 1.85 -3.45 -4.46
N GLN A 27 3.02 -4.05 -4.67
CA GLN A 27 3.32 -5.38 -4.14
C GLN A 27 3.25 -5.39 -2.61
N CYS A 28 2.60 -6.40 -2.03
CA CYS A 28 2.51 -6.48 -0.57
C CYS A 28 3.93 -6.63 0.03
N PRO A 29 4.31 -5.78 1.00
CA PRO A 29 5.66 -5.80 1.55
C PRO A 29 5.98 -7.06 2.36
N SER A 30 4.98 -7.88 2.70
CA SER A 30 5.20 -9.20 3.31
C SER A 30 5.79 -10.23 2.35
N GLY A 31 5.81 -9.95 1.05
CA GLY A 31 6.28 -10.89 0.03
C GLY A 31 5.26 -11.98 -0.34
N CYS A 32 4.02 -11.91 0.13
CA CYS A 32 2.98 -12.92 -0.14
C CYS A 32 2.51 -13.03 -1.60
N GLY A 33 3.08 -12.27 -2.53
CA GLY A 33 2.76 -12.29 -3.96
C GLY A 33 1.41 -11.70 -4.35
N THR A 34 0.56 -11.33 -3.40
CA THR A 34 -0.70 -10.62 -3.69
C THR A 34 -0.49 -9.12 -3.63
N PRO A 35 -0.79 -8.34 -4.69
CA PRO A 35 -0.71 -6.89 -4.62
C PRO A 35 -1.81 -6.32 -3.71
N LEU A 36 -1.51 -5.20 -3.07
CA LEU A 36 -2.47 -4.42 -2.30
C LEU A 36 -3.13 -3.40 -3.23
N LEU A 37 -4.45 -3.29 -3.16
CA LEU A 37 -5.24 -2.27 -3.86
C LEU A 37 -6.00 -1.45 -2.82
N LEU A 38 -5.55 -0.21 -2.60
CA LEU A 38 -6.12 0.68 -1.59
C LEU A 38 -6.93 1.77 -2.26
N SER A 39 -8.18 1.93 -1.81
CA SER A 39 -9.08 2.98 -2.32
C SER A 39 -8.64 4.36 -1.82
N LEU A 40 -8.47 5.30 -2.74
CA LEU A 40 -8.21 6.72 -2.45
C LEU A 40 -9.48 7.58 -2.52
N ASN A 41 -10.63 6.96 -2.82
CA ASN A 41 -11.89 7.68 -2.93
C ASN A 41 -12.39 8.15 -1.55
N PRO A 42 -12.57 9.46 -1.32
CA PRO A 42 -13.03 9.99 -0.03
C PRO A 42 -14.43 9.52 0.39
N GLU A 43 -15.26 9.12 -0.57
CA GLU A 43 -16.66 8.69 -0.39
C GLU A 43 -16.79 7.21 0.04
N ARG A 44 -15.73 6.39 -0.11
CA ARG A 44 -15.78 4.95 0.22
C ARG A 44 -15.04 4.65 1.52
N ARG A 45 -15.33 3.49 2.12
CA ARG A 45 -14.60 2.94 3.27
C ARG A 45 -14.27 1.47 3.03
N PRO A 46 -13.09 0.99 3.46
CA PRO A 46 -11.96 1.77 3.99
C PRO A 46 -11.36 2.71 2.93
N ARG A 47 -10.81 3.85 3.37
CA ARG A 47 -10.15 4.85 2.51
C ARG A 47 -8.74 5.12 2.99
N TRP A 48 -7.89 5.49 2.04
CA TRP A 48 -6.54 5.95 2.29
C TRP A 48 -6.30 7.28 1.59
N SER A 49 -5.34 8.02 2.11
CA SER A 49 -4.68 9.14 1.45
C SER A 49 -3.21 8.78 1.22
N ILE A 50 -2.63 9.36 0.18
CA ILE A 50 -1.23 9.19 -0.16
C ILE A 50 -0.59 10.56 -0.35
N ASP A 51 0.51 10.79 0.33
CA ASP A 51 1.42 11.92 0.12
C ASP A 51 2.77 11.38 -0.37
N ARG A 52 3.61 12.28 -0.88
CA ARG A 52 4.96 11.96 -1.34
C ARG A 52 5.90 13.02 -0.82
N ASP A 53 7.06 12.59 -0.33
CA ASP A 53 8.13 13.52 0.02
C ASP A 53 8.81 14.09 -1.24
N TRP A 54 9.78 14.98 -1.03
CA TRP A 54 10.57 15.60 -2.11
C TRP A 54 11.41 14.60 -2.92
N LEU A 55 11.63 13.39 -2.40
CA LEU A 55 12.28 12.26 -3.09
C LEU A 55 11.27 11.37 -3.81
N GLY A 56 9.98 11.73 -3.79
CA GLY A 56 8.89 10.97 -4.40
C GLY A 56 8.49 9.72 -3.62
N ARG A 57 8.94 9.56 -2.37
CA ARG A 57 8.65 8.37 -1.55
C ARG A 57 7.27 8.50 -0.91
N PRO A 58 6.43 7.46 -0.97
CA PRO A 58 5.05 7.57 -0.52
C PRO A 58 4.90 7.46 0.99
N SER A 59 3.94 8.20 1.56
CA SER A 59 3.35 7.87 2.86
C SER A 59 1.87 7.58 2.66
N ILE A 60 1.34 6.60 3.39
CA ILE A 60 -0.05 6.15 3.29
C ILE A 60 -0.72 6.27 4.65
N HIS A 61 -1.90 6.91 4.65
CA HIS A 61 -2.69 7.13 5.85
C HIS A 61 -4.15 6.71 5.64
N PRO A 62 -4.81 6.04 6.60
CA PRO A 62 -4.25 5.48 7.83
C PRO A 62 -3.37 4.24 7.54
N SER A 63 -3.03 3.45 8.58
CA SER A 63 -2.34 2.18 8.39
C SER A 63 -3.07 1.25 7.41
N VAL A 64 -2.31 0.36 6.80
CA VAL A 64 -2.82 -0.64 5.89
C VAL A 64 -2.99 -1.94 6.66
N ARG A 65 -4.22 -2.38 6.82
CA ARG A 65 -4.55 -3.66 7.45
C ARG A 65 -5.30 -4.53 6.47
N ARG A 66 -4.74 -5.71 6.22
CA ARG A 66 -5.40 -6.76 5.46
C ARG A 66 -5.90 -7.81 6.45
N MET A 67 -7.16 -8.25 6.32
CA MET A 67 -7.76 -9.26 7.20
C MET A 67 -7.72 -10.66 6.60
N ASP A 68 -7.49 -10.76 5.30
CA ASP A 68 -7.37 -11.98 4.51
C ASP A 68 -5.92 -12.25 4.06
N GLY A 69 -5.63 -13.47 3.60
CA GLY A 69 -4.30 -13.86 3.12
C GLY A 69 -3.20 -13.70 4.18
N CYS A 70 -2.15 -12.94 3.86
CA CYS A 70 -1.00 -12.71 4.75
C CYS A 70 -1.32 -11.94 6.04
N ARG A 71 -2.52 -11.34 6.16
CA ARG A 71 -2.95 -10.57 7.34
C ARG A 71 -1.97 -9.47 7.77
N CYS A 72 -1.29 -8.84 6.80
CA CYS A 72 -0.33 -7.78 7.06
C CYS A 72 -0.98 -6.56 7.71
N HIS A 73 -0.30 -5.95 8.70
CA HIS A 73 -0.70 -4.66 9.26
C HIS A 73 0.50 -3.72 9.40
N PHE A 74 0.54 -2.64 8.64
CA PHE A 74 1.71 -1.74 8.67
C PHE A 74 1.35 -0.30 8.39
N TRP A 75 2.25 0.59 8.80
CA TRP A 75 2.32 1.97 8.34
C TRP A 75 3.31 2.09 7.19
N MET A 76 3.00 2.96 6.22
CA MET A 76 3.96 3.37 5.20
C MET A 76 4.25 4.86 5.35
N ARG A 77 5.51 5.21 5.58
CA ARG A 77 5.96 6.59 5.84
C ARG A 77 7.27 6.85 5.11
N GLY A 78 7.29 7.83 4.21
CA GLY A 78 8.50 8.17 3.44
C GLY A 78 9.11 6.96 2.71
N GLY A 79 8.27 6.07 2.18
CA GLY A 79 8.66 4.85 1.48
C GLY A 79 9.14 3.70 2.37
N ARG A 80 9.09 3.83 3.70
CA ARG A 80 9.44 2.77 4.65
C ARG A 80 8.19 2.09 5.19
N VAL A 81 8.32 0.79 5.45
CA VAL A 81 7.26 -0.04 6.05
C VAL A 81 7.56 -0.22 7.53
N GLU A 82 6.62 0.21 8.38
CA GLU A 82 6.67 0.04 9.82
C GLU A 82 5.57 -0.95 10.24
N TRP A 83 5.96 -2.16 10.63
CA TRP A 83 5.02 -3.24 10.96
C TRP A 83 4.35 -3.02 12.32
N CYS A 84 3.04 -3.24 12.37
CA CYS A 84 2.27 -3.27 13.62
C CYS A 84 2.42 -4.64 14.30
N LYS A 85 2.36 -4.66 15.64
CA LYS A 85 2.52 -5.87 16.47
C LYS A 85 1.50 -6.97 16.17
N ASP A 86 0.32 -6.59 15.69
CA ASP A 86 -0.80 -7.49 15.33
C ASP A 86 -0.77 -7.93 13.86
N SER A 87 0.33 -7.69 13.14
CA SER A 87 0.54 -8.25 11.80
C SER A 87 0.56 -9.77 11.85
N GLY A 88 -0.12 -10.41 10.91
CA GLY A 88 0.04 -11.85 10.66
C GLY A 88 1.51 -12.17 10.42
N GLY A 89 2.04 -13.19 11.11
CA GLY A 89 3.47 -13.49 11.28
C GLY A 89 4.25 -13.85 10.02
N ILE A 90 4.39 -12.90 9.10
CA ILE A 90 5.35 -12.94 8.00
C ILE A 90 6.16 -11.67 8.11
N PHE A 91 7.23 -11.73 8.90
CA PHE A 91 8.28 -10.73 8.90
C PHE A 91 9.18 -11.04 7.71
N PRO A 92 9.27 -10.20 6.66
CA PRO A 92 10.34 -10.36 5.69
C PRO A 92 11.66 -10.20 6.44
N GLU A 93 12.54 -11.19 6.32
CA GLU A 93 13.88 -11.19 6.90
C GLU A 93 14.62 -9.91 6.47
N ASN A 94 15.26 -9.29 7.46
CA ASN A 94 15.86 -7.96 7.42
C ASN A 94 17.14 -7.91 6.61
#